data_AF-A0A165GSN9-F1
#
_entry.id   AF-A0A165GSN9-F1
#
_cell.length_a   1.000
_cell.length_b   1.000
_cell.length_c   1.000
_cell.angle_alpha   90.00
_cell.angle_beta   90.00
_cell.angle_gamma   90.00
#
_symmetry.space_group_name_H-M   'P 1'
#
loop_
_entity.id
_entity.type
_entity.pdbx_description
1 polymer ?
#
loop_
_entity_poly.entity_id
_entity_poly.type
_entity_poly.pdbx_seq_one_letter_code
_entity_poly.pdbx_strand_id
1 'polypeptide(L)'
;MLIESKKRHKDIVVHTPRLGADSPSRRLAEQLKREAVAQRKRLDIDRSTPFIDRDTIQSGCAEDASRWNTLLIAARADRGPQWDVGTQLWQVDTGSKLYYDHTPLVKPPTPPPPPPAPPEQQQQALPLQAQPQQPMAPNYGGIDPRTLTPEQQQQYLLHQQQQQQQHQQQQQQQQHQHQQQQQQYEMQQRQLMLQQQQQQQLAARQQQQQQYLQQQQQQQQQQQQMDPQRELMLRQQQQLQEQQRRQQEYLRQQEMLAAQQQQQHQQQQQQMGMGAMQGMGGMGMQGLGGMDPQQQQAYYAQLQQQQQQQQQQQQQRGYPGPYGV
;
A
#
# COMPACT_ATOMS: atom_id res chain seq x y z
N MET A 1 -25.52 13.10 -54.95
CA MET A 1 -25.66 13.16 -53.48
C MET A 1 -24.33 13.58 -52.88
N LEU A 2 -24.20 14.82 -52.41
CA LEU A 2 -23.00 15.28 -51.69
C LEU A 2 -23.13 14.89 -50.23
N ILE A 3 -22.18 14.09 -49.72
CA ILE A 3 -22.10 13.73 -48.31
C ILE A 3 -21.42 14.89 -47.58
N GLU A 4 -22.22 15.67 -46.86
CA GLU A 4 -21.73 16.78 -46.04
C GLU A 4 -21.02 16.21 -44.79
N SER A 5 -19.69 16.20 -44.82
CA SER A 5 -18.88 15.73 -43.71
C SER A 5 -19.02 16.68 -42.52
N LYS A 6 -19.75 16.26 -41.47
CA LYS A 6 -19.89 16.99 -40.20
C LYS A 6 -18.51 17.20 -39.57
N LYS A 7 -17.95 18.41 -39.70
CA LYS A 7 -16.72 18.81 -39.01
C LYS A 7 -16.96 18.75 -37.50
N ARG A 8 -16.27 17.84 -36.81
CA ARG A 8 -16.35 17.74 -35.34
C ARG A 8 -15.72 19.00 -34.74
N HIS A 9 -16.46 19.70 -33.89
CA HIS A 9 -15.95 20.86 -33.17
C HIS A 9 -14.84 20.41 -32.22
N LYS A 10 -13.72 21.13 -32.21
CA LYS A 10 -12.58 20.85 -31.32
C LYS A 10 -12.89 21.46 -29.95
N ASP A 11 -12.86 20.63 -28.91
CA ASP A 11 -13.10 21.07 -27.53
C ASP A 11 -11.93 21.93 -27.05
N ILE A 12 -12.23 22.98 -26.27
CA ILE A 12 -11.20 23.78 -25.60
C ILE A 12 -10.85 23.08 -24.29
N VAL A 13 -9.66 22.48 -24.24
CA VAL A 13 -9.13 21.88 -23.02
C VAL A 13 -8.26 22.92 -22.32
N VAL A 14 -8.70 23.38 -21.15
CA VAL A 14 -7.91 24.27 -20.29
C VAL A 14 -7.12 23.39 -19.32
N HIS A 15 -5.80 23.29 -19.53
CA HIS A 15 -4.92 22.63 -18.57
C HIS A 15 -4.53 23.61 -17.46
N THR A 16 -4.95 23.32 -16.23
CA THR A 16 -4.40 23.97 -15.04
C THR A 16 -3.14 23.25 -14.58
N PRO A 17 -2.02 23.96 -14.36
CA PRO A 17 -0.69 23.36 -14.15
C PRO A 17 -0.46 22.69 -12.79
N ARG A 18 -1.47 22.59 -11.91
CA ARG A 18 -1.34 21.94 -10.60
C ARG A 18 -2.53 21.03 -10.29
N LEU A 19 -2.21 19.78 -9.94
CA LEU A 19 -3.15 18.88 -9.28
C LEU A 19 -3.58 19.53 -7.95
N GLY A 20 -4.88 19.79 -7.79
CA GLY A 20 -5.44 20.49 -6.63
C GLY A 20 -5.46 22.01 -6.72
N ALA A 21 -5.25 22.60 -7.90
CA ALA A 21 -5.55 24.03 -8.08
C ALA A 21 -7.03 24.29 -7.80
N ASP A 22 -7.31 25.37 -7.05
CA ASP A 22 -8.68 25.83 -6.84
C ASP A 22 -9.40 25.99 -8.18
N SER A 23 -10.68 25.63 -8.22
CA SER A 23 -11.52 25.86 -9.39
C SER A 23 -11.35 27.31 -9.86
N PRO A 24 -11.25 27.56 -11.18
CA PRO A 24 -11.02 28.90 -11.71
C PRO A 24 -12.05 29.87 -11.11
N SER A 25 -11.59 31.06 -10.72
CA SER A 25 -12.47 32.06 -10.10
C SER A 25 -13.73 32.27 -10.95
N ARG A 26 -14.87 32.52 -10.31
CA ARG A 26 -16.17 32.65 -11.00
C ARG A 26 -16.11 33.60 -12.20
N ARG A 27 -15.38 34.73 -12.06
CA ARG A 27 -15.18 35.71 -13.14
C ARG A 27 -14.42 35.12 -14.34
N LEU A 28 -13.37 34.34 -14.08
CA LEU A 28 -12.59 33.69 -15.12
C LEU A 28 -13.39 32.57 -15.81
N ALA A 29 -14.14 31.79 -15.05
CA ALA A 29 -15.04 30.76 -15.60
C ALA A 29 -16.12 31.38 -16.50
N GLU A 30 -16.69 32.53 -16.14
CA GLU A 30 -17.63 33.27 -16.96
C GLU A 30 -16.98 33.83 -18.25
N GLN A 31 -15.75 34.35 -18.18
CA GLN A 31 -15.00 34.78 -19.36
C GLN A 31 -14.70 33.62 -20.30
N LEU A 32 -14.26 32.47 -19.78
CA LEU A 32 -14.02 31.26 -20.58
C LEU A 32 -15.31 30.77 -21.25
N LYS A 33 -16.44 30.80 -20.54
CA LYS A 33 -17.77 30.46 -21.11
C LYS A 33 -18.14 31.40 -22.27
N ARG A 34 -17.96 32.71 -22.10
CA ARG A 34 -18.24 33.70 -23.16
C ARG A 34 -17.38 33.46 -24.40
N GLU A 35 -16.08 33.24 -24.19
CA GLU A 35 -15.13 32.98 -25.27
C GLU A 35 -15.45 31.68 -26.02
N ALA A 36 -15.78 30.61 -25.30
CA ALA A 36 -16.15 29.33 -25.91
C ALA A 36 -17.43 29.41 -26.75
N VAL A 37 -18.44 30.16 -26.27
CA VAL A 37 -19.67 30.43 -27.03
C VAL A 37 -19.36 31.23 -28.30
N ALA A 38 -18.53 32.29 -28.20
CA ALA A 38 -18.11 33.09 -29.35
C ALA A 38 -17.40 32.24 -30.41
N GLN A 39 -16.58 31.27 -29.98
CA GLN A 39 -15.87 30.35 -30.86
C GLN A 39 -16.69 29.13 -31.31
N ARG A 40 -17.95 28.99 -30.87
CA ARG A 40 -18.80 27.80 -31.08
C ARG A 40 -18.08 26.49 -30.71
N LYS A 41 -17.35 26.50 -29.60
CA LYS A 41 -16.67 25.33 -29.04
C LYS A 41 -17.35 24.91 -27.75
N ARG A 42 -17.41 23.60 -27.49
CA ARG A 42 -17.90 23.09 -26.22
C ARG A 42 -16.82 23.29 -25.16
N LEU A 43 -17.25 23.79 -24.01
CA LEU A 43 -16.40 24.05 -22.86
C LEU A 43 -16.92 23.20 -21.71
N ASP A 44 -16.14 22.20 -21.36
CA ASP A 44 -16.42 21.28 -20.26
C ASP A 44 -15.61 21.73 -19.04
N ILE A 45 -16.13 22.72 -18.31
CA ILE A 45 -15.55 23.20 -17.04
C ILE A 45 -15.98 22.30 -15.87
N ASP A 46 -17.11 21.59 -16.01
CA ASP A 46 -17.72 20.76 -14.96
C ASP A 46 -17.45 19.27 -15.20
N ARG A 47 -16.18 18.88 -15.35
CA ARG A 47 -15.79 17.47 -15.17
C ARG A 47 -15.88 17.10 -13.69
N SER A 48 -17.12 16.94 -13.25
CA SER A 48 -17.51 15.94 -12.28
C SER A 48 -17.08 14.59 -12.84
N THR A 49 -15.93 14.10 -12.41
CA THR A 49 -15.60 12.69 -12.60
C THR A 49 -16.73 11.86 -11.98
N PRO A 50 -17.16 10.76 -12.63
CA PRO A 50 -18.30 9.98 -12.17
C PRO A 50 -17.98 9.42 -10.78
N PHE A 51 -18.71 9.87 -9.77
CA PHE A 51 -18.96 9.20 -8.49
C PHE A 51 -17.76 8.38 -7.95
N ILE A 52 -16.59 8.99 -7.83
CA ILE A 52 -15.64 8.56 -6.83
C ILE A 52 -15.82 9.60 -5.73
N ASP A 53 -16.37 9.17 -4.61
CA ASP A 53 -16.64 10.03 -3.46
C ASP A 53 -15.42 10.91 -3.20
N ARG A 54 -15.65 12.22 -3.11
CA ARG A 54 -14.62 13.24 -2.93
C ARG A 54 -13.75 12.91 -1.71
N ASP A 55 -14.34 12.31 -0.69
CA ASP A 55 -13.65 11.83 0.50
C ASP A 55 -12.75 10.63 0.20
N THR A 56 -13.13 9.72 -0.70
CA THR A 56 -12.29 8.59 -1.11
C THR A 56 -11.08 9.02 -1.95
N ILE A 57 -11.24 10.02 -2.83
CA ILE A 57 -10.09 10.59 -3.57
C ILE A 57 -9.21 11.41 -2.62
N GLN A 58 -9.77 12.19 -1.71
CA GLN A 58 -8.97 12.97 -0.76
C GLN A 58 -8.22 12.08 0.24
N SER A 59 -8.85 11.02 0.76
CA SER A 59 -8.18 10.04 1.62
C SER A 59 -7.13 9.23 0.87
N GLY A 60 -7.44 8.74 -0.34
CA GLY A 60 -6.47 7.99 -1.15
C GLY A 60 -5.28 8.83 -1.59
N CYS A 61 -5.51 10.08 -2.02
CA CYS A 61 -4.43 10.99 -2.39
C CYS A 61 -3.64 11.52 -1.18
N ALA A 62 -4.27 11.70 -0.01
CA ALA A 62 -3.56 12.08 1.21
C ALA A 62 -2.66 10.93 1.71
N GLU A 63 -3.16 9.69 1.65
CA GLU A 63 -2.37 8.50 1.95
C GLU A 63 -1.22 8.34 0.95
N ASP A 64 -1.47 8.50 -0.35
CA ASP A 64 -0.41 8.50 -1.36
C ASP A 64 0.60 9.62 -1.14
N ALA A 65 0.16 10.85 -0.85
CA ALA A 65 1.06 11.97 -0.57
C ALA A 65 1.91 11.72 0.69
N SER A 66 1.32 11.16 1.75
CA SER A 66 2.06 10.79 2.97
C SER A 66 3.08 9.68 2.71
N ARG A 67 2.74 8.71 1.86
CA ARG A 67 3.63 7.65 1.41
C ARG A 67 4.80 8.21 0.59
N TRP A 68 4.52 9.13 -0.34
CA TRP A 68 5.56 9.83 -1.11
C TRP A 68 6.45 10.69 -0.21
N ASN A 69 5.89 11.41 0.76
CA ASN A 69 6.68 12.19 1.72
C ASN A 69 7.59 11.30 2.57
N THR A 70 7.08 10.17 3.04
CA THR A 70 7.87 9.19 3.79
C THR A 70 8.99 8.60 2.92
N LEU A 71 8.69 8.27 1.67
CA LEU A 71 9.66 7.75 0.70
C LEU A 71 10.74 8.80 0.39
N LEU A 72 10.37 10.08 0.24
CA LEU A 72 11.32 11.18 0.03
C LEU A 72 12.21 11.42 1.25
N ILE A 73 11.67 11.33 2.47
CA ILE A 73 12.46 11.43 3.70
C ILE A 73 13.45 10.28 3.80
N ALA A 74 13.01 9.04 3.54
CA ALA A 74 13.88 7.87 3.53
C ALA A 74 14.98 7.97 2.46
N ALA A 75 14.62 8.34 1.23
CA ALA A 75 15.59 8.53 0.15
C ALA A 75 16.58 9.67 0.43
N ARG A 76 16.16 10.71 1.16
CA ARG A 76 17.05 11.80 1.62
C ARG A 76 18.03 11.31 2.68
N ALA A 77 17.54 10.52 3.64
CA ALA A 77 18.38 9.91 4.68
C ALA A 77 19.41 8.93 4.09
N ASP A 78 18.99 8.09 3.13
CA ASP A 78 19.85 7.09 2.47
C ASP A 78 20.95 7.72 1.62
N ARG A 79 20.68 8.87 0.97
CA ARG A 79 21.67 9.55 0.13
C ARG A 79 22.83 10.14 0.94
N GLY A 80 22.62 10.39 2.24
CA GLY A 80 23.64 10.89 3.14
C GLY A 80 24.03 12.36 2.88
N PRO A 81 25.16 12.82 3.46
CA PRO A 81 25.68 14.17 3.27
C PRO A 81 25.88 14.47 1.79
N GLN A 82 25.42 15.63 1.32
CA GLN A 82 25.64 16.06 -0.06
C GLN A 82 26.83 17.02 -0.11
N TRP A 83 27.76 16.78 -1.02
CA TRP A 83 28.86 17.71 -1.28
C TRP A 83 28.37 18.83 -2.21
N ASP A 84 28.37 20.06 -1.72
CA ASP A 84 28.09 21.22 -2.56
C ASP A 84 29.38 21.71 -3.22
N VAL A 85 29.44 21.60 -4.55
CA VAL A 85 30.62 21.97 -5.35
C VAL A 85 30.89 23.48 -5.30
N GLY A 86 29.85 24.31 -5.17
CA GLY A 86 30.00 25.77 -5.19
C GLY A 86 30.57 26.33 -3.88
N THR A 87 30.19 25.73 -2.75
CA THR A 87 30.66 26.14 -1.42
C THR A 87 31.81 25.29 -0.90
N GLN A 88 32.08 24.13 -1.51
CA GLN A 88 33.02 23.11 -1.01
C GLN A 88 32.71 22.70 0.43
N LEU A 89 31.41 22.63 0.78
CA LEU A 89 30.93 22.23 2.09
C LEU A 89 30.00 21.02 1.98
N TRP A 90 30.02 20.17 3.01
CA TRP A 90 29.03 19.12 3.17
C TRP A 90 27.72 19.71 3.69
N GLN A 91 26.64 19.56 2.92
CA GLN A 91 25.29 19.84 3.39
C GLN A 91 24.82 18.65 4.23
N VAL A 92 24.65 18.90 5.52
CA VAL A 92 24.14 17.96 6.53
C VAL A 92 22.92 18.58 7.20
N ASP A 93 21.95 17.75 7.57
CA ASP A 93 20.75 18.21 8.27
C ASP A 93 21.11 18.84 9.61
N THR A 94 20.50 19.99 9.90
CA THR A 94 20.70 20.76 11.12
C THR A 94 20.32 19.92 12.34
N GLY A 95 21.26 19.74 13.29
CA GLY A 95 21.05 18.89 14.48
C GLY A 95 21.31 17.40 14.26
N SER A 96 21.72 16.96 13.06
CA SER A 96 22.27 15.62 12.90
C SER A 96 23.61 15.51 13.65
N LYS A 97 24.00 14.30 14.11
CA LYS A 97 25.30 14.07 14.75
C LYS A 97 26.51 14.40 13.87
N LEU A 98 26.29 14.50 12.55
CA LEU A 98 27.30 14.86 11.56
C LEU A 98 27.38 16.38 11.35
N TYR A 99 26.38 17.15 11.81
CA TYR A 99 26.39 18.60 11.78
C TYR A 99 27.40 19.09 12.82
N TYR A 100 28.44 19.78 12.37
CA TYR A 100 29.42 20.39 13.25
C TYR A 100 28.74 21.50 14.06
N ASP A 101 28.49 21.21 15.33
CA ASP A 101 28.06 22.23 16.28
C ASP A 101 29.26 23.10 16.64
N HIS A 102 29.25 24.33 16.13
CA HIS A 102 30.27 25.34 16.38
C HIS A 102 30.08 26.02 17.74
N THR A 103 29.08 25.58 18.53
CA THR A 103 28.94 26.00 19.92
C THR A 103 30.20 25.57 20.68
N PRO A 104 31.01 26.50 21.20
CA PRO A 104 32.21 26.14 21.93
C PRO A 104 31.81 25.31 23.15
N LEU A 105 32.19 24.01 23.14
CA LEU A 105 31.91 23.04 24.21
C LEU A 105 32.49 23.46 25.57
N VAL A 106 33.39 24.44 25.55
CA VAL A 106 34.01 25.04 26.72
C VAL A 106 33.65 26.52 26.69
N LYS A 107 32.82 26.96 27.65
CA LYS A 107 32.72 28.40 27.97
C LYS A 107 34.16 28.87 28.20
N PRO A 108 34.69 29.81 27.40
CA PRO A 108 36.11 30.13 27.43
C PRO A 108 36.51 30.42 28.88
N PRO A 109 37.50 29.70 29.44
CA PRO A 109 37.96 29.99 30.79
C PRO A 109 38.36 31.46 30.80
N THR A 110 37.82 32.22 31.76
CA THR A 110 38.17 33.62 31.96
C THR A 110 39.70 33.71 31.96
N PRO A 111 40.33 34.44 31.01
CA PRO A 111 41.76 34.33 30.80
C PRO A 111 42.51 34.74 32.08
N PRO A 112 43.34 33.87 32.67
CA PRO A 112 44.29 34.29 33.68
C PRO A 112 45.32 35.23 33.04
N PRO A 113 45.85 36.23 33.78
CA PRO A 113 46.81 37.21 33.25
C PRO A 113 48.04 36.48 32.66
N PRO A 114 48.57 36.94 31.51
CA PRO A 114 49.55 36.20 30.74
C PRO A 114 50.88 36.07 31.49
N PRO A 115 51.40 34.84 31.72
CA PRO A 115 52.78 34.62 32.11
C PRO A 115 53.74 34.70 30.89
N PRO A 116 54.98 35.17 31.08
CA PRO A 116 55.95 35.39 30.00
C PRO A 116 56.39 34.10 29.31
N ALA A 117 56.47 34.16 27.99
CA ALA A 117 56.76 33.03 27.08
C ALA A 117 58.17 32.43 27.24
N PRO A 118 58.30 31.09 27.14
CA PRO A 118 59.54 30.42 26.76
C PRO A 118 59.51 29.94 25.30
N PRO A 119 60.66 29.91 24.61
CA PRO A 119 60.77 29.78 23.16
C PRO A 119 60.61 28.35 22.61
N GLU A 120 60.07 28.29 21.39
CA GLU A 120 59.94 27.12 20.53
C GLU A 120 61.29 26.46 20.22
N GLN A 121 61.36 25.14 20.33
CA GLN A 121 62.42 24.35 19.72
C GLN A 121 61.84 23.34 18.72
N GLN A 122 62.49 23.37 17.55
CA GLN A 122 62.11 22.80 16.27
C GLN A 122 62.16 21.27 16.27
N GLN A 123 61.23 20.68 15.51
CA GLN A 123 61.29 19.30 15.03
C GLN A 123 62.56 19.12 14.17
N GLN A 124 63.44 18.21 14.57
CA GLN A 124 64.51 17.68 13.71
C GLN A 124 64.24 16.20 13.38
N ALA A 125 64.42 15.91 12.10
CA ALA A 125 64.15 14.64 11.43
C ALA A 125 65.03 13.48 11.92
N LEU A 126 64.52 12.26 11.70
CA LEU A 126 65.23 10.99 11.85
C LEU A 126 66.59 10.98 11.12
N PRO A 127 67.61 10.34 11.72
CA PRO A 127 68.62 9.62 10.96
C PRO A 127 68.59 8.11 11.27
N LEU A 128 68.83 7.32 10.21
CA LEU A 128 69.00 5.87 10.21
C LEU A 128 69.94 5.39 11.33
N GLN A 129 69.55 4.28 11.95
CA GLN A 129 70.40 3.42 12.76
C GLN A 129 71.69 3.03 12.01
N ALA A 130 72.82 3.58 12.43
CA ALA A 130 74.10 2.92 12.32
C ALA A 130 74.39 2.25 13.67
N GLN A 131 74.47 0.91 13.68
CA GLN A 131 75.00 0.15 14.81
C GLN A 131 76.45 0.58 15.08
N PRO A 132 76.82 1.01 16.31
CA PRO A 132 78.20 0.99 16.73
C PRO A 132 78.55 -0.42 17.20
N GLN A 133 79.54 -1.00 16.54
CA GLN A 133 80.26 -2.16 17.06
C GLN A 133 80.75 -1.84 18.47
N GLN A 134 80.48 -2.73 19.42
CA GLN A 134 81.06 -2.65 20.76
C GLN A 134 82.58 -2.87 20.67
N PRO A 135 83.43 -1.91 21.06
CA PRO A 135 84.82 -2.19 21.29
C PRO A 135 84.96 -2.98 22.60
N MET A 136 85.74 -4.05 22.52
CA MET A 136 86.07 -4.91 23.65
C MET A 136 86.63 -4.11 24.83
N ALA A 137 86.14 -4.41 26.03
CA ALA A 137 86.60 -3.82 27.27
C ALA A 137 88.10 -4.06 27.49
N PRO A 138 88.91 -3.04 27.75
CA PRO A 138 90.18 -3.22 28.42
C PRO A 138 89.92 -3.37 29.92
N ASN A 139 90.40 -4.48 30.46
CA ASN A 139 90.55 -4.75 31.87
C ASN A 139 91.38 -3.62 32.54
N TYR A 140 90.73 -2.64 33.16
CA TYR A 140 91.37 -1.63 34.00
C TYR A 140 91.02 -1.90 35.47
N GLY A 141 92.05 -2.29 36.22
CA GLY A 141 91.98 -2.43 37.67
C GLY A 141 91.69 -1.10 38.37
N GLY A 142 91.17 -1.24 39.59
CA GLY A 142 90.78 -0.21 40.54
C GLY A 142 91.32 1.19 40.31
N ILE A 143 90.45 2.06 39.77
CA ILE A 143 90.62 3.50 39.83
C ILE A 143 89.63 4.02 40.87
N ASP A 144 90.16 4.72 41.87
CA ASP A 144 89.41 5.38 42.94
C ASP A 144 88.35 6.35 42.37
N PRO A 145 87.11 6.37 42.90
CA PRO A 145 85.99 7.17 42.39
C PRO A 145 86.12 8.69 42.64
N ARG A 146 87.30 9.22 42.98
CA ARG A 146 87.50 10.63 43.39
C ARG A 146 88.15 11.55 42.36
N THR A 147 88.49 11.06 41.16
CA THR A 147 89.13 11.89 40.11
C THR A 147 88.34 11.94 38.79
N LEU A 148 87.06 11.58 38.80
CA LEU A 148 86.16 11.81 37.67
C LEU A 148 86.06 13.32 37.40
N THR A 149 86.55 13.73 36.22
CA THR A 149 86.37 15.10 35.74
C THR A 149 84.88 15.39 35.59
N PRO A 150 84.41 16.61 35.93
CA PRO A 150 82.99 16.96 35.87
C PRO A 150 82.36 16.73 34.48
N GLU A 151 83.18 16.76 33.42
CA GLU A 151 82.77 16.46 32.05
C GLU A 151 82.34 15.00 31.84
N GLN A 152 83.05 14.02 32.43
CA GLN A 152 82.65 12.61 32.35
C GLN A 152 81.35 12.34 33.13
N GLN A 153 81.13 13.05 34.24
CA GLN A 153 79.90 12.92 35.02
C GLN A 153 78.69 13.47 34.23
N GLN A 154 78.87 14.56 33.49
CA GLN A 154 77.84 15.11 32.62
C GLN A 154 77.52 14.19 31.44
N GLN A 155 78.55 13.55 30.86
CA GLN A 155 78.38 12.61 29.76
C GLN A 155 77.62 11.33 30.19
N TYR A 156 77.89 10.84 31.42
CA TYR A 156 77.15 9.72 31.99
C TYR A 156 75.66 10.06 32.21
N LEU A 157 75.35 11.26 32.71
CA LEU A 157 73.98 11.70 32.93
C LEU A 157 73.20 11.81 31.62
N LEU A 158 73.83 12.35 30.57
CA LEU A 158 73.25 12.45 29.23
C LEU A 158 72.97 11.07 28.63
N HIS A 159 73.90 10.13 28.79
CA HIS A 159 73.72 8.75 28.32
C HIS A 159 72.59 8.03 29.08
N GLN A 160 72.49 8.22 30.40
CA GLN A 160 71.40 7.67 31.20
C GLN A 160 70.04 8.24 30.79
N GLN A 161 69.96 9.56 30.54
CA GLN A 161 68.75 10.20 30.04
C GLN A 161 68.35 9.66 28.66
N GLN A 162 69.31 9.44 27.77
CA GLN A 162 69.06 8.86 26.45
C GLN A 162 68.54 7.42 26.53
N GLN A 163 69.07 6.59 27.43
CA GLN A 163 68.53 5.25 27.68
C GLN A 163 67.09 5.28 28.19
N GLN A 164 66.77 6.19 29.12
CA GLN A 164 65.39 6.35 29.58
C GLN A 164 64.44 6.74 28.44
N GLN A 165 64.87 7.65 27.55
CA GLN A 165 64.08 8.02 26.38
C GLN A 165 63.84 6.83 25.44
N GLN A 166 64.87 6.03 25.15
CA GLN A 166 64.71 4.83 24.31
C GLN A 166 63.75 3.82 24.93
N HIS A 167 63.86 3.59 26.24
CA HIS A 167 62.97 2.66 26.93
C HIS A 167 61.52 3.13 26.89
N GLN A 168 61.29 4.43 27.12
CA GLN A 168 59.95 5.02 27.05
C GLN A 168 59.36 4.91 25.64
N GLN A 169 60.17 5.15 24.60
CA GLN A 169 59.72 5.02 23.21
C GLN A 169 59.38 3.56 22.86
N GLN A 170 60.18 2.61 23.32
CA GLN A 170 59.91 1.18 23.13
C GLN A 170 58.61 0.74 23.82
N GLN A 171 58.35 1.26 25.02
CA GLN A 171 57.12 0.97 25.76
C GLN A 171 55.88 1.51 25.04
N GLN A 172 55.95 2.74 24.50
CA GLN A 172 54.86 3.29 23.68
C GLN A 172 54.60 2.46 22.42
N GLN A 173 55.66 1.96 21.77
CA GLN A 173 55.53 1.08 20.60
C GLN A 173 54.81 -0.23 20.93
N GLN A 174 55.13 -0.85 22.08
CA GLN A 174 54.44 -2.06 22.53
C GLN A 174 52.96 -1.79 22.84
N GLN A 175 52.64 -0.69 23.49
CA GLN A 175 51.25 -0.31 23.76
C GLN A 175 50.47 -0.09 22.46
N HIS A 176 51.09 0.55 21.46
CA HIS A 176 50.46 0.77 20.17
C HIS A 176 50.19 -0.54 19.42
N GLN A 177 51.16 -1.46 19.39
CA GLN A 177 50.96 -2.79 18.81
C GLN A 177 49.82 -3.54 19.50
N HIS A 178 49.77 -3.51 20.84
CA HIS A 178 48.72 -4.18 21.59
C HIS A 178 47.34 -3.60 21.28
N GLN A 179 47.24 -2.26 21.21
CA GLN A 179 45.98 -1.59 20.86
C GLN A 179 45.52 -1.95 19.45
N GLN A 180 46.45 -2.03 18.49
CA GLN A 180 46.12 -2.44 17.13
C GLN A 180 45.61 -3.89 17.06
N GLN A 181 46.21 -4.78 17.85
CA GLN A 181 45.78 -6.18 17.95
C GLN A 181 44.39 -6.31 18.59
N GLN A 182 44.08 -5.50 19.60
CA GLN A 182 42.72 -5.45 20.18
C GLN A 182 41.69 -4.99 19.15
N GLN A 183 41.98 -3.95 18.36
CA GLN A 183 41.07 -3.47 17.31
C GLN A 183 40.80 -4.53 16.24
N GLN A 184 41.83 -5.30 15.85
CA GLN A 184 41.66 -6.42 14.92
C GLN A 184 40.75 -7.52 15.49
N TYR A 185 40.93 -7.84 16.77
CA TYR A 185 40.11 -8.84 17.46
C TYR A 185 38.65 -8.40 17.57
N GLU A 186 38.41 -7.14 17.93
CA GLU A 186 37.06 -6.58 18.01
C GLU A 186 36.37 -6.54 16.64
N MET A 187 37.11 -6.17 15.59
CA MET A 187 36.60 -6.23 14.21
C MET A 187 36.19 -7.65 13.83
N GLN A 188 37.00 -8.65 14.16
CA GLN A 188 36.71 -10.05 13.88
C GLN A 188 35.46 -10.54 14.63
N GLN A 189 35.32 -10.19 15.91
CA GLN A 189 34.12 -10.51 16.68
C GLN A 189 32.87 -9.84 16.10
N ARG A 190 32.98 -8.57 15.70
CA ARG A 190 31.87 -7.82 15.08
C ARG A 190 31.44 -8.46 13.76
N GLN A 191 32.40 -8.93 12.95
CA GLN A 191 32.12 -9.64 11.71
C GLN A 191 31.40 -10.97 11.97
N LEU A 192 31.83 -11.73 12.98
CA LEU A 192 31.20 -12.99 13.37
C LEU A 192 29.76 -12.76 13.86
N MET A 193 29.54 -11.73 14.67
CA MET A 193 28.21 -11.37 15.16
C MET A 193 27.27 -10.97 14.01
N LEU A 194 27.76 -10.17 13.05
CA LEU A 194 27.01 -9.80 11.84
C LEU A 194 26.63 -11.04 11.01
N GLN A 195 27.56 -11.98 10.85
CA GLN A 195 27.30 -13.23 10.14
C GLN A 195 26.21 -14.07 10.84
N GLN A 196 26.28 -14.19 12.17
CA GLN A 196 25.26 -14.89 12.95
C GLN A 196 23.88 -14.21 12.82
N GLN A 197 23.84 -12.88 12.88
CA GLN A 197 22.59 -12.12 12.71
C GLN A 197 21.99 -12.36 11.32
N GLN A 198 22.82 -12.36 10.27
CA GLN A 198 22.36 -12.64 8.91
C GLN A 198 21.78 -14.06 8.80
N GLN A 199 22.42 -15.05 9.42
CA GLN A 199 21.92 -16.43 9.43
C GLN A 199 20.57 -16.55 10.16
N GLN A 200 20.39 -15.85 11.28
CA GLN A 200 19.10 -15.80 11.99
C GLN A 200 18.00 -15.15 11.14
N GLN A 201 18.30 -14.07 10.42
CA GLN A 201 17.33 -13.44 9.51
C GLN A 201 16.91 -14.39 8.37
N LEU A 202 17.86 -15.13 7.81
CA LEU A 202 17.57 -16.14 6.78
C LEU A 202 16.70 -17.27 7.32
N ALA A 203 16.99 -17.76 8.52
CA ALA A 203 16.19 -18.79 9.18
C ALA A 203 14.76 -18.31 9.48
N ALA A 204 14.61 -17.08 10.00
CA ALA A 204 13.31 -16.47 10.25
C ALA A 204 12.50 -16.31 8.96
N ARG A 205 13.14 -15.89 7.87
CA ARG A 205 12.48 -15.76 6.56
C ARG A 205 12.01 -17.12 6.01
N GLN A 206 12.80 -18.18 6.19
CA GLN A 206 12.36 -19.53 5.82
C GLN A 206 11.16 -20.00 6.64
N GLN A 207 11.16 -19.76 7.96
CA GLN A 207 10.03 -20.11 8.81
C GLN A 207 8.75 -19.39 8.40
N GLN A 208 8.84 -18.09 8.08
CA GLN A 208 7.70 -17.33 7.56
C GLN A 208 7.16 -17.91 6.24
N GLN A 209 8.04 -18.32 5.32
CA GLN A 209 7.59 -18.99 4.09
C GLN A 209 6.86 -20.30 4.38
N GLN A 210 7.37 -21.13 5.29
CA GLN A 210 6.72 -22.38 5.67
C GLN A 210 5.34 -22.15 6.29
N GLN A 211 5.21 -21.15 7.17
CA GLN A 211 3.92 -20.77 7.76
C GLN A 211 2.93 -20.30 6.70
N TYR A 212 3.37 -19.49 5.74
CA TYR A 212 2.53 -19.04 4.64
C TYR A 212 2.00 -20.20 3.79
N LEU A 213 2.89 -21.14 3.42
CA LEU A 213 2.52 -22.36 2.69
C LEU A 213 1.51 -23.21 3.47
N GLN A 214 1.71 -23.38 4.78
CA GLN A 214 0.80 -24.12 5.64
C GLN A 214 -0.58 -23.45 5.72
N GLN A 215 -0.63 -22.11 5.83
CA GLN A 215 -1.87 -21.37 5.83
C GLN A 215 -2.61 -21.49 4.50
N GLN A 216 -1.89 -21.43 3.38
CA GLN A 216 -2.47 -21.61 2.05
C GLN A 216 -3.08 -23.02 1.89
N GLN A 217 -2.39 -24.04 2.40
CA GLN A 217 -2.90 -25.42 2.39
C GLN A 217 -4.18 -25.56 3.23
N GLN A 218 -4.26 -24.93 4.40
CA GLN A 218 -5.49 -24.91 5.20
C GLN A 218 -6.64 -24.21 4.48
N GLN A 219 -6.39 -23.10 3.80
CA GLN A 219 -7.44 -22.41 3.02
C GLN A 219 -7.96 -23.30 1.88
N GLN A 220 -7.08 -24.04 1.19
CA GLN A 220 -7.52 -25.00 0.18
C GLN A 220 -8.37 -26.12 0.77
N GLN A 221 -8.00 -26.66 1.94
CA GLN A 221 -8.81 -27.66 2.62
C GLN A 221 -10.19 -27.11 3.04
N GLN A 222 -10.26 -25.87 3.51
CA GLN A 222 -11.54 -25.23 3.83
C GLN A 222 -12.41 -25.02 2.58
N GLN A 223 -11.83 -24.61 1.45
CA GLN A 223 -12.57 -24.49 0.19
C GLN A 223 -13.13 -25.85 -0.26
N GLN A 224 -12.32 -26.92 -0.19
CA GLN A 224 -12.76 -28.28 -0.53
C GLN A 224 -13.90 -28.77 0.37
N GLN A 225 -13.95 -28.35 1.63
CA GLN A 225 -15.06 -28.69 2.54
C GLN A 225 -16.32 -27.85 2.28
N MET A 226 -16.18 -26.63 1.78
CA MET A 226 -17.31 -25.74 1.46
C MET A 226 -18.00 -26.11 0.14
N ASP A 227 -17.27 -26.69 -0.81
CA ASP A 227 -17.81 -27.08 -2.11
C ASP A 227 -18.99 -28.06 -2.05
N PRO A 228 -19.00 -29.16 -1.27
CA PRO A 228 -20.15 -30.07 -1.24
C PRO A 228 -21.42 -29.44 -0.65
N GLN A 229 -21.31 -28.54 0.33
CA GLN A 229 -22.46 -27.81 0.84
C GLN A 229 -22.97 -26.79 -0.18
N ARG A 230 -22.06 -26.10 -0.86
CA ARG A 230 -22.42 -25.15 -1.92
C ARG A 230 -23.07 -25.88 -3.09
N GLU A 231 -22.54 -27.02 -3.50
CA GLU A 231 -23.10 -27.87 -4.56
C GLU A 231 -24.48 -28.41 -4.16
N LEU A 232 -24.66 -28.85 -2.91
CA LEU A 232 -25.97 -29.27 -2.40
C LEU A 232 -26.98 -28.12 -2.44
N MET A 233 -26.57 -26.92 -2.05
CA MET A 233 -27.42 -25.71 -2.09
C MET A 233 -27.79 -25.34 -3.52
N LEU A 234 -26.84 -25.35 -4.46
CA LEU A 234 -27.10 -25.10 -5.87
C LEU A 234 -28.06 -26.16 -6.44
N ARG A 235 -27.84 -27.44 -6.12
CA ARG A 235 -28.71 -28.53 -6.57
C ARG A 235 -30.13 -28.38 -6.05
N GLN A 236 -30.30 -27.97 -4.79
CA GLN A 236 -31.62 -27.68 -4.21
C GLN A 236 -32.31 -26.51 -4.92
N GLN A 237 -31.57 -25.42 -5.19
CA GLN A 237 -32.11 -24.27 -5.92
C GLN A 237 -32.55 -24.67 -7.35
N GLN A 238 -31.75 -25.48 -8.03
CA GLN A 238 -32.06 -25.97 -9.37
C GLN A 238 -33.32 -26.83 -9.38
N GLN A 239 -33.50 -27.72 -8.39
CA GLN A 239 -34.73 -28.50 -8.23
C GLN A 239 -35.95 -27.61 -8.02
N LEU A 240 -35.82 -26.56 -7.22
CA LEU A 240 -36.92 -25.61 -6.98
C LEU A 240 -37.33 -24.88 -8.27
N GLN A 241 -36.34 -24.47 -9.07
CA GLN A 241 -36.55 -23.81 -10.34
C GLN A 241 -37.19 -24.75 -11.37
N GLU A 242 -36.79 -26.02 -11.39
CA GLU A 242 -37.41 -27.04 -12.24
C GLU A 242 -38.87 -27.31 -11.84
N GLN A 243 -39.17 -27.37 -10.54
CA GLN A 243 -40.56 -27.48 -10.08
C GLN A 243 -41.41 -26.31 -10.53
N GLN A 244 -40.91 -25.08 -10.42
CA GLN A 244 -41.61 -23.89 -10.92
C GLN A 244 -41.87 -23.97 -12.43
N ARG A 245 -40.88 -24.43 -13.20
CA ARG A 245 -41.02 -24.61 -14.65
C ARG A 245 -42.09 -25.65 -14.98
N ARG A 246 -42.10 -26.79 -14.30
CA ARG A 246 -43.13 -27.82 -14.48
C ARG A 246 -44.53 -27.31 -14.14
N GLN A 247 -44.67 -26.49 -13.10
CA GLN A 247 -45.95 -25.87 -12.76
C GLN A 247 -46.42 -24.90 -13.85
N GLN A 248 -45.52 -24.07 -14.39
CA GLN A 248 -45.85 -23.18 -15.51
C GLN A 248 -46.23 -23.96 -16.78
N GLU A 249 -45.52 -25.04 -17.08
CA GLU A 249 -45.83 -25.93 -18.20
C GLU A 249 -47.20 -26.59 -18.04
N TYR A 250 -47.54 -27.03 -16.82
CA TYR A 250 -48.86 -27.57 -16.51
C TYR A 250 -49.97 -26.54 -16.71
N LEU A 251 -49.77 -25.30 -16.23
CA LEU A 251 -50.71 -24.19 -16.45
C LEU A 251 -50.89 -23.89 -17.93
N ARG A 252 -49.80 -23.85 -18.70
CA ARG A 252 -49.84 -23.63 -20.15
C ARG A 252 -50.60 -24.76 -20.88
N GLN A 253 -50.46 -26.01 -20.44
CA GLN A 253 -51.23 -27.13 -20.99
C GLN A 253 -52.72 -27.01 -20.69
N GLN A 254 -53.09 -26.61 -19.46
CA GLN A 254 -54.48 -26.32 -19.12
C GLN A 254 -55.07 -25.22 -19.99
N GLU A 255 -54.32 -24.12 -20.18
CA GLU A 255 -54.76 -23.00 -21.02
C GLU A 255 -54.96 -23.42 -22.47
N MET A 256 -54.05 -24.25 -23.02
CA MET A 256 -54.19 -24.81 -24.36
C MET A 256 -55.44 -25.67 -24.51
N LEU A 257 -55.74 -26.54 -23.54
CA LEU A 257 -56.96 -27.37 -23.54
C LEU A 257 -58.23 -26.52 -23.44
N ALA A 258 -58.21 -25.48 -22.60
CA ALA A 258 -59.34 -24.55 -22.48
C ALA A 258 -59.58 -23.78 -23.79
N ALA A 259 -58.52 -23.27 -24.42
CA ALA A 259 -58.58 -22.60 -25.72
C ALA A 259 -59.13 -23.54 -26.82
N GLN A 260 -58.73 -24.82 -26.80
CA GLN A 260 -59.24 -25.82 -27.73
C GLN A 260 -60.75 -26.06 -27.55
N GLN A 261 -61.22 -26.21 -26.30
CA GLN A 261 -62.66 -26.33 -26.03
C GLN A 261 -63.45 -25.10 -26.48
N GLN A 262 -62.91 -23.90 -26.24
CA GLN A 262 -63.53 -22.66 -26.67
C GLN A 262 -63.65 -22.57 -28.19
N GLN A 263 -62.62 -23.02 -28.92
CA GLN A 263 -62.65 -23.08 -30.38
C GLN A 263 -63.71 -24.07 -30.89
N GLN A 264 -63.85 -25.24 -30.26
CA GLN A 264 -64.92 -26.19 -30.59
C GLN A 264 -66.31 -25.58 -30.36
N HIS A 265 -66.49 -24.85 -29.26
CA HIS A 265 -67.75 -24.18 -28.94
C HIS A 265 -68.09 -23.09 -29.97
N GLN A 266 -67.12 -22.28 -30.39
CA GLN A 266 -67.33 -21.30 -31.45
C GLN A 266 -67.72 -21.95 -32.78
N GLN A 267 -67.12 -23.09 -33.14
CA GLN A 267 -67.50 -23.82 -34.35
C GLN A 267 -68.95 -24.34 -34.28
N GLN A 268 -69.40 -24.83 -33.13
CA GLN A 268 -70.81 -25.23 -32.95
C GLN A 268 -71.76 -24.04 -33.06
N GLN A 269 -71.42 -22.87 -32.49
CA GLN A 269 -72.26 -21.67 -32.62
C GLN A 269 -72.36 -21.19 -34.07
N GLN A 270 -71.27 -21.27 -34.86
CA GLN A 270 -71.31 -20.92 -36.28
C GLN A 270 -72.21 -21.88 -37.08
N GLN A 271 -72.23 -23.17 -36.74
CA GLN A 271 -73.13 -24.14 -37.36
C GLN A 271 -74.61 -23.87 -37.00
N MET A 272 -74.91 -23.51 -35.75
CA MET A 272 -76.27 -23.14 -35.36
C MET A 272 -76.72 -21.77 -35.92
N GLY A 273 -75.79 -20.83 -36.08
CA GLY A 273 -76.07 -19.49 -36.62
C GLY A 273 -76.34 -19.46 -38.13
N MET A 274 -75.82 -20.41 -38.91
CA MET A 274 -76.16 -20.54 -40.34
C MET A 274 -77.54 -21.18 -40.60
N GLY A 275 -78.13 -21.88 -39.62
CA GLY A 275 -79.47 -22.46 -39.76
C GLY A 275 -80.63 -21.49 -39.51
N ALA A 276 -80.37 -20.30 -38.97
CA ALA A 276 -81.41 -19.36 -38.51
C ALA A 276 -81.58 -18.10 -39.40
N MET A 277 -80.89 -18.00 -40.55
CA MET A 277 -81.03 -16.86 -41.49
C MET A 277 -81.80 -17.20 -42.77
N GLN A 278 -82.85 -18.02 -42.68
CA GLN A 278 -83.86 -18.09 -43.76
C GLN A 278 -85.26 -18.22 -43.17
N GLY A 279 -85.72 -17.13 -42.54
CA GLY A 279 -87.11 -16.95 -42.19
C GLY A 279 -87.32 -16.46 -40.76
N MET A 280 -87.37 -15.14 -40.61
CA MET A 280 -88.52 -14.43 -40.00
C MET A 280 -88.11 -12.99 -39.71
N GLY A 281 -88.80 -12.07 -40.39
CA GLY A 281 -88.80 -10.67 -40.01
C GLY A 281 -89.67 -10.45 -38.77
N GLY A 282 -89.29 -9.44 -38.00
CA GLY A 282 -90.17 -8.65 -37.16
C GLY A 282 -90.88 -9.36 -36.00
N MET A 283 -90.37 -9.16 -34.78
CA MET A 283 -91.19 -8.68 -33.65
C MET A 283 -90.26 -8.38 -32.46
N GLY A 284 -90.49 -7.23 -31.84
CA GLY A 284 -89.76 -6.81 -30.65
C GLY A 284 -90.06 -7.71 -29.45
N MET A 285 -89.02 -8.06 -28.71
CA MET A 285 -89.09 -8.54 -27.34
C MET A 285 -88.05 -7.77 -26.55
N GLN A 286 -88.51 -6.70 -25.91
CA GLN A 286 -87.87 -6.13 -24.75
C GLN A 286 -88.12 -7.10 -23.59
N GLY A 287 -87.07 -7.52 -22.89
CA GLY A 287 -87.22 -8.14 -21.59
C GLY A 287 -86.25 -9.27 -21.31
N LEU A 288 -85.39 -9.01 -20.32
CA LEU A 288 -84.71 -9.97 -19.44
C LEU A 288 -83.48 -10.68 -20.02
N GLY A 289 -82.31 -10.36 -19.43
CA GLY A 289 -81.12 -11.20 -19.54
C GLY A 289 -79.77 -10.49 -19.63
N GLY A 290 -79.70 -9.16 -19.49
CA GLY A 290 -78.44 -8.43 -19.46
C GLY A 290 -77.88 -8.35 -18.04
N MET A 291 -77.26 -9.42 -17.55
CA MET A 291 -76.28 -9.24 -16.46
C MET A 291 -75.10 -8.50 -17.10
N ASP A 292 -74.85 -7.28 -16.64
CA ASP A 292 -73.83 -6.39 -17.18
C ASP A 292 -72.49 -7.16 -17.28
N PRO A 293 -71.82 -7.21 -18.44
CA PRO A 293 -70.54 -7.92 -18.59
C PRO A 293 -69.50 -7.49 -17.53
N GLN A 294 -69.60 -6.28 -16.98
CA GLN A 294 -68.79 -5.88 -15.83
C GLN A 294 -69.13 -6.64 -14.54
N GLN A 295 -70.42 -6.90 -14.27
CA GLN A 295 -70.82 -7.71 -13.10
C GLN A 295 -70.40 -9.16 -13.25
N GLN A 296 -70.39 -9.69 -14.48
CA GLN A 296 -69.93 -11.05 -14.73
C GLN A 296 -68.41 -11.17 -14.48
N GLN A 297 -67.61 -10.19 -14.91
CA GLN A 297 -66.18 -10.13 -14.58
C GLN A 297 -65.94 -9.97 -13.07
N ALA A 298 -66.72 -9.11 -12.39
CA ALA A 298 -66.60 -8.93 -10.95
C ALA A 298 -66.91 -10.23 -10.18
N TYR A 299 -67.91 -10.99 -10.61
CA TYR A 299 -68.25 -12.27 -10.02
C TYR A 299 -67.13 -13.30 -10.18
N TYR A 300 -66.55 -13.43 -11.38
CA TYR A 300 -65.41 -14.34 -11.60
C TYR A 300 -64.16 -13.90 -10.82
N ALA A 301 -63.88 -12.61 -10.73
CA ALA A 301 -62.76 -12.09 -9.95
C ALA A 301 -62.92 -12.40 -8.45
N GLN A 302 -64.14 -12.25 -7.92
CA GLN A 302 -64.44 -12.57 -6.52
C GLN A 302 -64.31 -14.08 -6.23
N LEU A 303 -64.79 -14.93 -7.14
CA LEU A 303 -64.67 -16.38 -7.00
C LEU A 303 -63.20 -16.84 -7.02
N GLN A 304 -62.37 -16.22 -7.89
CA GLN A 304 -60.94 -16.51 -7.97
C GLN A 304 -60.19 -16.07 -6.71
N GLN A 305 -60.55 -14.92 -6.13
CA GLN A 305 -59.97 -14.44 -4.88
C GLN A 305 -60.31 -15.36 -3.70
N GLN A 306 -61.55 -15.88 -3.64
CA GLN A 306 -61.96 -16.82 -2.60
C GLN A 306 -61.19 -18.15 -2.69
N GLN A 307 -60.93 -18.65 -3.89
CA GLN A 307 -60.18 -19.88 -4.09
C GLN A 307 -58.70 -19.73 -3.66
N GLN A 308 -58.10 -18.55 -3.89
CA GLN A 308 -56.75 -18.24 -3.44
C GLN A 308 -56.62 -18.21 -1.90
N GLN A 309 -57.62 -17.67 -1.20
CA GLN A 309 -57.63 -17.67 0.26
C GLN A 309 -57.72 -19.09 0.84
N GLN A 310 -58.48 -20.00 0.21
CA GLN A 310 -58.53 -21.40 0.66
C GLN A 310 -57.18 -22.10 0.50
N GLN A 311 -56.42 -21.82 -0.56
CA GLN A 311 -55.09 -22.40 -0.73
C GLN A 311 -54.09 -21.88 0.32
N GLN A 312 -54.14 -20.60 0.68
CA GLN A 312 -53.28 -20.06 1.75
C GLN A 312 -53.60 -20.67 3.11
N GLN A 313 -54.88 -20.94 3.41
CA GLN A 313 -55.25 -21.61 4.66
C GLN A 313 -54.79 -23.08 4.70
N GLN A 314 -54.74 -23.77 3.56
CA GLN A 314 -54.18 -25.13 3.49
C GLN A 314 -52.66 -25.14 3.71
N GLN A 315 -51.93 -24.13 3.24
CA GLN A 315 -50.49 -24.01 3.51
C GLN A 315 -50.19 -23.74 4.99
N GLN A 316 -51.04 -22.98 5.69
CA GLN A 316 -50.90 -22.78 7.14
C GLN A 316 -51.32 -23.99 7.98
N ARG A 317 -52.14 -24.90 7.42
CA ARG A 317 -52.39 -26.23 8.03
C ARG A 317 -51.32 -27.27 7.71
N GLY A 318 -50.22 -26.86 7.07
CA GLY A 318 -49.03 -27.70 6.87
C GLY A 318 -48.54 -28.27 8.21
N TYR A 319 -48.74 -29.58 8.33
CA TYR A 319 -48.33 -30.48 9.41
C TYR A 319 -47.10 -30.04 10.21
N PRO A 320 -47.13 -30.08 11.57
CA PRO A 320 -45.91 -30.03 12.35
C PRO A 320 -45.03 -31.21 11.93
N GLY A 321 -43.85 -30.90 11.37
CA GLY A 321 -42.89 -31.91 10.93
C GLY A 321 -42.51 -32.83 12.10
N PRO A 322 -42.45 -34.16 11.90
CA PRO A 322 -42.15 -35.13 12.95
C PRO A 322 -40.64 -35.24 13.18
N TYR A 323 -39.99 -34.13 13.52
CA TYR A 323 -38.60 -34.15 13.97
C TYR A 323 -38.44 -33.24 15.17
N GLY A 324 -39.06 -33.67 16.26
CA GLY A 324 -38.49 -33.49 17.59
C GLY A 324 -37.69 -34.74 17.93
N VAL A 325 -36.40 -34.52 18.19
CA VAL A 325 -35.40 -35.25 19.00
C VAL A 325 -34.04 -35.20 18.30
#